data_AF-A0A832T9S9-F1
#
_entry.id   AF-A0A832T9S9-F1
#
_cell.length_a   1.000
_cell.length_b   1.000
_cell.length_c   1.000
_cell.angle_alpha   90.00
_cell.angle_beta   90.00
_cell.angle_gamma   90.00
#
_symmetry.space_group_name_H-M   'P 1'
#
loop_
_entity.id
_entity.type
_entity.pdbx_description
1 polymer ?
#
loop_
_entity_poly.entity_id
_entity_poly.type
_entity_poly.pdbx_seq_one_letter_code
_entity_poly.pdbx_strand_id
1 'polypeptide(L)'
;MRVLFLGYRYGSRAAENVGSRSDFDVEFLKVKEPPENVILDEEYARTLLPPSYSGFDLVISYLQHPDLQLALAEVCDSPILYGITPDPAVREKIERSHDAVAFPETTMCSLLPDTGIPEVDRFAERFGRPKLEVSVSGGKIRTVRVVRGAPCGATWVAAERVEGMSVDEEAVNAFALAACHHCVAPRFGKFESKDVTAYLHGVALAEALGIELDVDLEGFELPI
;
A
#
# COMPACT_ATOMS: atom_id res chain seq x y z
N MET A 1 -10.93 -10.63 -10.97
CA MET A 1 -10.12 -11.02 -9.80
C MET A 1 -10.89 -10.64 -8.56
N ARG A 2 -11.15 -11.61 -7.68
CA ARG A 2 -11.85 -11.44 -6.43
C ARG A 2 -10.83 -11.30 -5.30
N VAL A 3 -10.90 -10.19 -4.58
CA VAL A 3 -9.87 -9.77 -3.62
C VAL A 3 -10.47 -9.63 -2.24
N LEU A 4 -9.92 -10.34 -1.25
CA LEU A 4 -10.32 -10.22 0.15
C LEU A 4 -9.35 -9.28 0.88
N PHE A 5 -9.86 -8.21 1.45
CA PHE A 5 -9.13 -7.38 2.39
C PHE A 5 -9.40 -7.84 3.82
N LEU A 6 -8.33 -8.13 4.55
CA LEU A 6 -8.37 -8.40 5.98
C LEU A 6 -7.76 -7.24 6.75
N GLY A 7 -8.38 -6.85 7.86
CA GLY A 7 -7.77 -5.88 8.75
C GLY A 7 -8.72 -5.31 9.79
N TYR A 8 -8.27 -4.23 10.42
CA TYR A 8 -9.01 -3.56 11.48
C TYR A 8 -9.77 -2.35 10.93
N ARG A 9 -9.33 -1.13 11.27
CA ARG A 9 -9.87 0.13 10.73
C ARG A 9 -9.20 0.57 9.44
N TYR A 10 -7.95 0.17 9.20
CA TYR A 10 -7.17 0.64 8.05
C TYR A 10 -7.55 -0.05 6.73
N GLY A 11 -7.84 -1.35 6.78
CA GLY A 11 -8.16 -2.14 5.59
C GLY A 11 -9.43 -1.70 4.87
N SER A 12 -10.42 -1.15 5.59
CA SER A 12 -11.70 -0.78 4.99
C SER A 12 -11.57 0.36 3.97
N ARG A 13 -10.73 1.36 4.25
CA ARG A 13 -10.52 2.50 3.35
C ARG A 13 -9.80 2.08 2.07
N ALA A 14 -8.81 1.19 2.20
CA ALA A 14 -8.12 0.63 1.05
C ALA A 14 -9.08 -0.20 0.19
N ALA A 15 -9.88 -1.07 0.81
CA ALA A 15 -10.88 -1.88 0.12
C ALA A 15 -11.90 -1.02 -0.64
N GLU A 16 -12.44 0.03 -0.02
CA GLU A 16 -13.40 0.95 -0.64
C GLU A 16 -12.78 1.69 -1.85
N ASN A 17 -11.57 2.23 -1.69
CA ASN A 17 -10.89 2.93 -2.78
C ASN A 17 -10.53 1.97 -3.93
N VAL A 18 -10.09 0.74 -3.62
CA VAL A 18 -9.77 -0.28 -4.62
C VAL A 18 -11.02 -0.72 -5.36
N GLY A 19 -12.11 -1.05 -4.66
CA GLY A 19 -13.36 -1.48 -5.27
C GLY A 19 -14.02 -0.40 -6.13
N SER A 20 -13.87 0.88 -5.78
CA SER A 20 -14.41 1.99 -6.58
C SER A 20 -13.57 2.36 -7.81
N ARG A 21 -12.33 1.88 -7.93
CA ARG A 21 -11.36 2.32 -8.97
C ARG A 21 -10.75 1.19 -9.78
N SER A 22 -11.31 -0.01 -9.67
CA SER A 22 -10.88 -1.20 -10.40
C SER A 22 -12.08 -2.04 -10.84
N ASP A 23 -11.78 -3.07 -11.64
CA ASP A 23 -12.70 -4.14 -12.03
C ASP A 23 -12.67 -5.32 -11.03
N PHE A 24 -12.05 -5.14 -9.86
CA PHE A 24 -11.92 -6.20 -8.87
C PHE A 24 -13.23 -6.38 -8.10
N ASP A 25 -13.59 -7.64 -7.82
CA ASP A 25 -14.66 -7.96 -6.88
C ASP A 25 -14.06 -7.92 -5.47
N VAL A 26 -14.31 -6.84 -4.74
CA VAL A 26 -13.62 -6.55 -3.47
C VAL A 26 -14.53 -6.84 -2.29
N GLU A 27 -14.04 -7.69 -1.39
CA GLU A 27 -14.67 -7.94 -0.10
C GLU A 27 -13.76 -7.43 1.02
N PHE A 28 -14.35 -6.87 2.09
CA PHE A 28 -13.62 -6.48 3.28
C PHE A 28 -14.17 -7.23 4.49
N LEU A 29 -13.29 -7.95 5.18
CA LEU A 29 -13.62 -8.60 6.44
C LEU A 29 -12.83 -7.97 7.57
N LYS A 30 -13.59 -7.44 8.54
CA LYS A 30 -13.03 -6.85 9.76
C LYS A 30 -12.64 -7.95 10.74
N VAL A 31 -11.36 -8.02 11.06
CA VAL A 31 -10.82 -8.88 12.10
C VAL A 31 -10.87 -8.15 13.45
N LYS A 32 -11.04 -8.89 14.55
CA LYS A 32 -10.97 -8.33 15.90
C LYS A 32 -9.51 -8.01 16.24
N GLU A 33 -9.23 -6.75 16.53
CA GLU A 33 -7.87 -6.30 16.87
C GLU A 33 -7.46 -6.80 18.27
N PRO A 34 -6.39 -7.59 18.37
CA PRO A 34 -5.81 -7.97 19.65
C PRO A 34 -5.05 -6.79 20.27
N PRO A 35 -4.87 -6.75 21.61
CA PRO A 35 -4.02 -5.75 22.24
C PRO A 35 -2.55 -5.86 21.77
N GLU A 36 -1.87 -4.73 21.58
CA GLU A 36 -0.53 -4.63 20.96
C GLU A 36 0.62 -5.35 21.70
N ASN A 37 0.38 -5.93 22.88
CA ASN A 37 1.41 -6.55 23.73
C ASN A 37 0.99 -7.92 24.28
N VAL A 38 0.06 -8.60 23.61
CA VAL A 38 -0.43 -9.91 24.05
C VAL A 38 0.01 -10.97 23.05
N ILE A 39 0.81 -11.91 23.51
CA ILE A 39 1.08 -13.13 22.72
C ILE A 39 -0.23 -13.88 22.59
N LEU A 40 -0.62 -14.18 21.36
CA LEU A 40 -1.80 -14.97 21.08
C LEU A 40 -1.41 -16.44 21.05
N ASP A 41 -2.24 -17.25 21.68
CA ASP A 41 -2.24 -18.68 21.41
C ASP A 41 -2.59 -18.93 19.93
N GLU A 42 -1.92 -19.89 19.29
CA GLU A 42 -2.09 -20.20 17.86
C GLU A 42 -3.53 -20.61 17.52
N GLU A 43 -4.17 -21.40 18.37
CA GLU A 43 -5.56 -21.81 18.17
C GLU A 43 -6.49 -20.60 18.29
N TYR A 44 -6.26 -19.74 19.28
CA TYR A 44 -7.02 -18.50 19.43
C TYR A 44 -6.83 -17.54 18.25
N ALA A 45 -5.60 -17.37 17.75
CA ALA A 45 -5.31 -16.53 16.58
C ALA A 45 -6.11 -16.99 15.35
N ARG A 46 -6.17 -18.31 15.12
CA ARG A 46 -6.96 -18.91 14.03
C ARG A 46 -8.46 -18.64 14.17
N THR A 47 -9.00 -18.59 15.39
CA THR A 47 -10.42 -18.25 15.60
C THR A 47 -10.80 -16.82 15.20
N LEU A 48 -9.80 -15.92 15.09
CA LEU A 48 -10.02 -14.53 14.67
C LEU A 48 -10.02 -14.37 13.15
N LEU A 49 -9.54 -15.37 12.42
CA LEU A 49 -9.43 -15.38 10.97
C LEU A 49 -10.66 -16.01 10.31
N PRO A 50 -10.94 -15.70 9.03
CA PRO A 50 -11.96 -16.40 8.25
C PRO A 50 -11.74 -17.93 8.26
N PRO A 51 -12.82 -18.72 8.26
CA PRO A 51 -12.72 -20.18 8.23
C PRO A 51 -12.29 -20.74 6.87
N SER A 52 -12.33 -19.92 5.81
CA SER A 52 -11.95 -20.30 4.44
C SER A 52 -11.65 -19.06 3.61
N TYR A 53 -10.73 -19.20 2.66
CA TYR A 53 -10.34 -18.19 1.66
C TYR A 53 -10.67 -18.64 0.23
N SER A 54 -11.34 -19.80 0.10
CA SER A 54 -11.64 -20.39 -1.19
C SER A 54 -12.55 -19.47 -2.02
N GLY A 55 -12.18 -19.27 -3.28
CA GLY A 55 -12.88 -18.37 -4.20
C GLY A 55 -12.42 -16.91 -4.13
N PHE A 56 -11.35 -16.60 -3.40
CA PHE A 56 -10.60 -15.36 -3.58
C PHE A 56 -9.31 -15.64 -4.34
N ASP A 57 -8.99 -14.80 -5.31
CA ASP A 57 -7.76 -14.88 -6.10
C ASP A 57 -6.57 -14.26 -5.34
N LEU A 58 -6.83 -13.26 -4.49
CA LEU A 58 -5.81 -12.55 -3.72
C LEU A 58 -6.34 -12.15 -2.34
N VAL A 59 -5.53 -12.34 -1.30
CA VAL A 59 -5.80 -11.83 0.05
C VAL A 59 -4.84 -10.69 0.38
N ILE A 60 -5.39 -9.52 0.71
CA ILE A 60 -4.61 -8.35 1.11
C ILE A 60 -4.78 -8.13 2.61
N SER A 61 -3.70 -8.32 3.37
CA SER A 61 -3.71 -8.29 4.82
C SER A 61 -3.17 -6.97 5.38
N TYR A 62 -3.98 -6.29 6.18
CA TYR A 62 -3.59 -5.17 7.04
C TYR A 62 -3.56 -5.57 8.52
N LEU A 63 -3.32 -6.85 8.81
CA LEU A 63 -3.12 -7.34 10.18
C LEU A 63 -1.74 -6.89 10.67
N GLN A 64 -1.69 -6.30 11.87
CA GLN A 64 -0.46 -5.82 12.49
C GLN A 64 0.19 -6.84 13.42
N HIS A 65 -0.61 -7.73 14.00
CA HIS A 65 -0.13 -8.63 15.03
C HIS A 65 0.67 -9.78 14.41
N PRO A 66 1.91 -10.04 14.84
CA PRO A 66 2.76 -11.06 14.22
C PRO A 66 2.13 -12.45 14.24
N ASP A 67 1.50 -12.84 15.36
CA ASP A 67 0.82 -14.14 15.47
C ASP A 67 -0.37 -14.28 14.50
N LEU A 68 -1.07 -13.18 14.19
CA LEU A 68 -2.14 -13.21 13.18
C LEU A 68 -1.60 -13.24 11.76
N GLN A 69 -0.44 -12.60 11.51
CA GLN A 69 0.22 -12.67 10.22
C GLN A 69 0.73 -14.08 9.94
N LEU A 70 1.33 -14.75 10.93
CA LEU A 70 1.77 -16.14 10.86
C LEU A 70 0.57 -17.09 10.70
N ALA A 71 -0.45 -16.96 11.54
CA ALA A 71 -1.65 -17.78 11.44
C ALA A 71 -2.30 -17.65 10.06
N LEU A 72 -2.37 -16.44 9.49
CA LEU A 72 -2.89 -16.22 8.15
C LEU A 72 -2.10 -17.00 7.08
N ALA A 73 -0.77 -16.96 7.14
CA ALA A 73 0.08 -17.67 6.20
C ALA A 73 -0.15 -19.19 6.24
N GLU A 74 -0.42 -19.73 7.43
CA GLU A 74 -0.67 -21.16 7.63
C GLU A 74 -2.06 -21.63 7.16
N VAL A 75 -3.09 -20.78 7.24
CA VAL A 75 -4.48 -21.17 6.94
C VAL A 75 -4.97 -20.71 5.57
N CYS A 76 -4.32 -19.72 4.97
CA CYS A 76 -4.72 -19.18 3.67
C CYS A 76 -4.15 -20.04 2.54
N ASP A 77 -5.01 -20.42 1.59
CA ASP A 77 -4.68 -21.20 0.40
C ASP A 77 -4.50 -20.33 -0.86
N SER A 78 -4.86 -19.05 -0.80
CA SER A 78 -4.69 -18.06 -1.88
C SER A 78 -3.42 -17.22 -1.68
N PRO A 79 -2.86 -16.63 -2.76
CA PRO A 79 -1.77 -15.67 -2.66
C PRO A 79 -2.05 -14.53 -1.68
N ILE A 80 -1.02 -14.09 -0.96
CA ILE A 80 -1.13 -13.09 0.11
C ILE A 80 -0.25 -11.88 -0.18
N LEU A 81 -0.82 -10.69 -0.12
CA LEU A 81 -0.10 -9.42 -0.05
C LEU A 81 -0.24 -8.82 1.35
N TYR A 82 0.85 -8.76 2.09
CA TYR A 82 0.86 -8.11 3.41
C TYR A 82 1.04 -6.61 3.23
N GLY A 83 -0.05 -5.84 3.35
CA GLY A 83 -0.01 -4.38 3.29
C GLY A 83 0.63 -3.71 4.50
N ILE A 84 0.94 -4.50 5.54
CA ILE A 84 1.79 -4.13 6.67
C ILE A 84 2.94 -5.13 6.72
N THR A 85 4.14 -4.66 6.40
CA THR A 85 5.32 -5.53 6.34
C THR A 85 5.67 -6.05 7.74
N PRO A 86 5.78 -7.37 7.93
CA PRO A 86 6.22 -7.98 9.19
C PRO A 86 7.67 -7.60 9.53
N ASP A 87 8.06 -7.82 10.79
CA ASP A 87 9.49 -7.83 11.11
C ASP A 87 10.23 -8.96 10.34
N PRO A 88 11.54 -8.84 10.11
CA PRO A 88 12.29 -9.80 9.29
C PRO A 88 12.18 -11.26 9.76
N ALA A 89 12.10 -11.52 11.07
CA ALA A 89 12.03 -12.88 11.60
C ALA A 89 10.64 -13.50 11.38
N VAL A 90 9.59 -12.71 11.47
CA VAL A 90 8.22 -13.13 11.12
C VAL A 90 8.08 -13.32 9.62
N ARG A 91 8.64 -12.40 8.82
CA ARG A 91 8.65 -12.51 7.35
C ARG A 91 9.28 -13.82 6.88
N GLU A 92 10.46 -14.17 7.39
CA GLU A 92 11.15 -15.41 7.02
C GLU A 92 10.29 -16.65 7.34
N LYS A 93 9.57 -16.65 8.45
CA LYS A 93 8.66 -17.75 8.81
C LYS A 93 7.47 -17.84 7.85
N ILE A 94 6.89 -16.70 7.47
CA ILE A 94 5.79 -16.64 6.50
C ILE A 94 6.24 -17.16 5.13
N GLU A 95 7.39 -16.72 4.63
CA GLU A 95 7.95 -17.17 3.35
C GLU A 95 8.27 -18.68 3.34
N ARG A 96 8.51 -19.29 4.50
CA ARG A 96 8.69 -20.74 4.64
C ARG A 96 7.37 -21.52 4.74
N SER A 97 6.28 -20.88 5.14
CA SER A 97 4.98 -21.53 5.34
C SER A 97 3.99 -21.30 4.20
N HIS A 98 4.24 -20.32 3.32
CA HIS A 98 3.34 -19.95 2.24
C HIS A 98 4.09 -19.60 0.94
N ASP A 99 3.79 -20.31 -0.14
CA ASP A 99 4.57 -20.26 -1.40
C ASP A 99 4.33 -18.98 -2.24
N ALA A 100 3.19 -18.31 -2.06
CA ALA A 100 2.79 -17.15 -2.86
C ALA A 100 2.52 -15.92 -1.99
N VAL A 101 3.58 -15.38 -1.40
CA VAL A 101 3.50 -14.19 -0.53
C VAL A 101 4.33 -13.02 -1.06
N ALA A 102 3.75 -11.82 -1.01
CA ALA A 102 4.43 -10.56 -1.33
C ALA A 102 4.37 -9.57 -0.17
N PHE A 103 5.42 -8.75 -0.09
CA PHE A 103 5.56 -7.65 0.87
C PHE A 103 5.99 -6.40 0.11
N PRO A 104 5.36 -5.23 0.34
CA PRO A 104 5.94 -3.98 -0.09
C PRO A 104 7.27 -3.74 0.64
N GLU A 105 8.22 -3.08 -0.02
CA GLU A 105 9.52 -2.73 0.59
C GLU A 105 9.35 -1.87 1.85
N THR A 106 8.40 -0.94 1.83
CA THR A 106 8.14 -0.03 2.95
C THR A 106 6.65 0.10 3.28
N THR A 107 5.89 0.61 2.31
CA THR A 107 4.45 0.81 2.41
C THR A 107 3.79 0.28 1.14
N MET A 108 2.47 0.11 1.13
CA MET A 108 1.76 -0.23 -0.11
C MET A 108 2.04 0.76 -1.27
N CYS A 109 2.47 1.99 -0.99
CA CYS A 109 2.89 2.96 -2.00
C CYS A 109 4.26 2.67 -2.61
N SER A 110 4.98 1.64 -2.16
CA SER A 110 6.26 1.18 -2.74
C SER A 110 6.10 -0.03 -3.66
N LEU A 111 4.92 -0.66 -3.66
CA LEU A 111 4.66 -1.89 -4.41
C LEU A 111 4.78 -1.65 -5.93
N LEU A 112 5.53 -2.52 -6.58
CA LEU A 112 5.69 -2.58 -8.03
C LEU A 112 5.12 -3.92 -8.58
N PRO A 113 4.70 -3.96 -9.86
CA PRO A 113 4.11 -5.13 -10.52
C PRO A 113 5.18 -6.05 -11.09
N ASP A 114 6.11 -6.46 -10.24
CA ASP A 114 7.26 -7.30 -10.55
C ASP A 114 7.58 -8.29 -9.42
N THR A 115 6.58 -8.61 -8.61
CA THR A 115 6.69 -9.55 -7.48
C THR A 115 6.86 -11.00 -7.92
N GLY A 116 6.46 -11.31 -9.16
CA GLY A 116 6.45 -12.68 -9.69
C GLY A 116 5.20 -13.48 -9.31
N ILE A 117 4.29 -12.87 -8.55
CA ILE A 117 2.98 -13.43 -8.20
C ILE A 117 1.93 -12.74 -9.08
N PRO A 118 1.34 -13.42 -10.08
CA PRO A 118 0.48 -12.79 -11.08
C PRO A 118 -0.68 -11.96 -10.52
N GLU A 119 -1.29 -12.42 -9.43
CA GLU A 119 -2.42 -11.75 -8.79
C GLU A 119 -1.99 -10.47 -8.08
N VAL A 120 -0.82 -10.49 -7.43
CA VAL A 120 -0.21 -9.31 -6.81
C VAL A 120 0.24 -8.33 -7.88
N ASP A 121 0.83 -8.81 -8.98
CA ASP A 121 1.29 -7.95 -10.08
C ASP A 121 0.11 -7.28 -10.78
N ARG A 122 -0.98 -8.03 -11.05
CA ARG A 122 -2.24 -7.47 -11.58
C ARG A 122 -2.83 -6.42 -10.65
N PHE A 123 -2.77 -6.63 -9.34
CA PHE A 123 -3.15 -5.60 -8.36
C PHE A 123 -2.22 -4.37 -8.45
N ALA A 124 -0.91 -4.61 -8.50
CA ALA A 124 0.15 -3.61 -8.51
C ALA A 124 0.28 -2.82 -9.83
N GLU A 125 -0.38 -3.26 -10.91
CA GLU A 125 -0.55 -2.46 -12.12
C GLU A 125 -1.42 -1.23 -11.86
N ARG A 126 -2.43 -1.36 -10.97
CA ARG A 126 -3.40 -0.30 -10.67
C ARG A 126 -3.18 0.36 -9.32
N PHE A 127 -2.66 -0.37 -8.33
CA PHE A 127 -2.45 0.14 -6.99
C PHE A 127 -1.05 -0.17 -6.44
N GLY A 128 -0.26 0.85 -6.14
CA GLY A 128 1.12 0.67 -5.72
C GLY A 128 1.89 1.98 -5.80
N ARG A 129 3.15 1.93 -6.27
CA ARG A 129 3.99 3.10 -6.49
C ARG A 129 3.34 4.12 -7.42
N PRO A 130 3.03 5.36 -6.98
CA PRO A 130 2.27 6.29 -7.79
C PRO A 130 2.86 6.49 -9.18
N LYS A 131 2.01 6.50 -10.20
CA LYS A 131 2.36 6.82 -11.59
C LYS A 131 1.31 7.76 -12.14
N LEU A 132 1.75 8.92 -12.63
CA LEU A 132 0.89 10.03 -13.00
C LEU A 132 1.09 10.41 -14.47
N GLU A 133 0.03 10.92 -15.08
CA GLU A 133 0.11 11.65 -16.34
C GLU A 133 -0.45 13.05 -16.10
N VAL A 134 0.35 14.08 -16.39
CA VAL A 134 0.00 15.45 -16.08
C VAL A 134 -0.14 16.26 -17.37
N SER A 135 -1.27 16.95 -17.50
CA SER A 135 -1.48 17.92 -18.58
C SER A 135 -1.11 19.31 -18.08
N VAL A 136 -0.26 20.01 -18.83
CA VAL A 136 0.19 21.37 -18.51
C VAL A 136 -0.28 22.34 -19.60
N SER A 137 -0.80 23.50 -19.21
CA SER A 137 -1.12 24.58 -20.16
C SER A 137 -0.94 25.95 -19.53
N GLY A 138 -0.17 26.81 -20.21
CA GLY A 138 0.18 28.15 -19.70
C GLY A 138 1.01 28.11 -18.42
N GLY A 139 1.94 27.16 -18.30
CA GLY A 139 2.80 26.98 -17.13
C GLY A 139 2.09 26.45 -15.88
N LYS A 140 0.84 26.00 -16.01
CA LYS A 140 0.02 25.49 -14.91
C LYS A 140 -0.44 24.07 -15.14
N ILE A 141 -0.53 23.31 -14.06
CA ILE A 141 -1.13 21.98 -14.01
C ILE A 141 -2.62 22.12 -14.32
N ARG A 142 -3.09 21.44 -15.35
CA ARG A 142 -4.51 21.43 -15.74
C ARG A 142 -5.25 20.24 -15.20
N THR A 143 -4.67 19.06 -15.37
CA THR A 143 -5.25 17.80 -14.90
C THR A 143 -4.14 16.86 -14.49
N VAL A 144 -4.37 16.11 -13.43
CA VAL A 144 -3.48 15.03 -12.99
C VAL A 144 -4.21 13.70 -13.08
N ARG A 145 -3.88 12.88 -14.08
CA ARG A 145 -4.45 11.54 -14.25
C ARG A 145 -3.62 10.53 -13.48
N VAL A 146 -4.24 9.86 -12.50
CA VAL A 146 -3.60 8.78 -11.75
C VAL A 146 -3.69 7.47 -12.55
N VAL A 147 -2.56 7.06 -13.13
CA VAL A 147 -2.42 5.79 -13.85
C VAL A 147 -2.37 4.64 -12.85
N ARG A 148 -1.55 4.81 -11.80
CA ARG A 148 -1.45 3.93 -10.63
C ARG A 148 -1.36 4.78 -9.37
N GLY A 149 -2.07 4.39 -8.32
CA GLY A 149 -2.11 5.16 -7.07
C GLY A 149 -2.04 4.29 -5.82
N ALA A 150 -1.84 4.93 -4.67
CA ALA A 150 -1.83 4.27 -3.38
C ALA A 150 -3.19 3.60 -3.10
N PRO A 151 -3.24 2.31 -2.68
CA PRO A 151 -4.51 1.63 -2.43
C PRO A 151 -5.44 2.38 -1.46
N CYS A 152 -4.88 3.16 -0.54
CA CYS A 152 -5.62 3.90 0.47
C CYS A 152 -6.28 5.21 -0.03
N GLY A 153 -6.11 5.58 -1.30
CA GLY A 153 -6.72 6.77 -1.91
C GLY A 153 -5.87 8.05 -1.92
N ALA A 154 -4.75 8.07 -1.18
CA ALA A 154 -3.95 9.29 -0.97
C ALA A 154 -3.48 9.96 -2.26
N THR A 155 -3.14 9.20 -3.29
CA THR A 155 -2.67 9.73 -4.57
C THR A 155 -3.73 10.56 -5.30
N TRP A 156 -5.00 10.14 -5.25
CA TRP A 156 -6.10 10.89 -5.91
C TRP A 156 -6.40 12.19 -5.17
N VAL A 157 -6.37 12.16 -3.83
CA VAL A 157 -6.53 13.38 -3.02
C VAL A 157 -5.40 14.37 -3.29
N ALA A 158 -4.16 13.88 -3.43
CA ALA A 158 -3.03 14.72 -3.78
C ALA A 158 -3.12 15.28 -5.21
N ALA A 159 -3.64 14.50 -6.16
CA ALA A 159 -3.85 14.92 -7.55
C ALA A 159 -4.82 16.10 -7.65
N GLU A 160 -5.96 16.03 -6.95
CA GLU A 160 -6.93 17.13 -6.89
C GLU A 160 -6.34 18.42 -6.28
N ARG A 161 -5.41 18.28 -5.33
CA ARG A 161 -4.84 19.42 -4.60
C ARG A 161 -4.01 20.35 -5.47
N VAL A 162 -3.36 19.83 -6.51
CA VAL A 162 -2.37 20.57 -7.30
C VAL A 162 -2.89 21.09 -8.64
N GLU A 163 -4.14 20.77 -9.00
CA GLU A 163 -4.75 21.35 -10.20
C GLU A 163 -4.84 22.87 -10.10
N GLY A 164 -4.34 23.57 -11.12
CA GLY A 164 -4.25 25.03 -11.18
C GLY A 164 -2.96 25.63 -10.60
N MET A 165 -2.12 24.85 -9.94
CA MET A 165 -0.79 25.29 -9.48
C MET A 165 0.18 25.48 -10.65
N SER A 166 1.21 26.28 -10.44
CA SER A 166 2.33 26.42 -11.36
C SER A 166 3.15 25.13 -11.41
N VAL A 167 3.85 24.90 -12.52
CA VAL A 167 4.79 23.77 -12.63
C VAL A 167 6.12 24.17 -11.98
N ASP A 168 6.22 23.91 -10.68
CA ASP A 168 7.39 24.20 -9.85
C ASP A 168 7.47 23.23 -8.65
N GLU A 169 8.52 23.38 -7.83
CA GLU A 169 8.73 22.58 -6.63
C GLU A 169 7.61 22.76 -5.58
N GLU A 170 6.91 23.90 -5.57
CA GLU A 170 5.81 24.13 -4.64
C GLU A 170 4.65 23.18 -4.93
N ALA A 171 4.34 22.92 -6.21
CA ALA A 171 3.37 21.91 -6.60
C ALA A 171 3.79 20.50 -6.17
N VAL A 172 5.07 20.14 -6.32
CA VAL A 172 5.61 18.85 -5.86
C VAL A 172 5.44 18.70 -4.35
N ASN A 173 5.84 19.71 -3.58
CA ASN A 173 5.71 19.73 -2.13
C ASN A 173 4.24 19.66 -1.68
N ALA A 174 3.35 20.40 -2.34
CA ALA A 174 1.91 20.37 -2.04
C ALA A 174 1.30 18.98 -2.29
N PHE A 175 1.69 18.30 -3.37
CA PHE A 175 1.26 16.93 -3.67
C PHE A 175 1.76 15.93 -2.62
N ALA A 176 3.05 15.99 -2.31
CA ALA A 176 3.69 15.12 -1.31
C ALA A 176 3.03 15.27 0.08
N LEU A 177 2.82 16.51 0.53
CA LEU A 177 2.18 16.80 1.81
C LEU A 177 0.71 16.36 1.85
N ALA A 178 -0.04 16.58 0.76
CA ALA A 178 -1.43 16.14 0.67
C ALA A 178 -1.54 14.61 0.79
N ALA A 179 -0.67 13.87 0.10
CA ALA A 179 -0.63 12.42 0.18
C ALA A 179 -0.26 11.93 1.60
N CYS A 180 0.77 12.55 2.20
CA CYS A 180 1.23 12.23 3.56
C CYS A 180 0.15 12.47 4.62
N HIS A 181 -0.53 13.61 4.58
CA HIS A 181 -1.61 13.92 5.53
C HIS A 181 -2.82 13.00 5.37
N HIS A 182 -3.09 12.54 4.15
CA HIS A 182 -4.15 11.58 3.91
C HIS A 182 -3.77 10.15 4.33
N CYS A 183 -2.47 9.84 4.41
CA CYS A 183 -1.99 8.52 4.78
C CYS A 183 -2.24 8.22 6.27
N VAL A 184 -2.77 7.03 6.51
CA VAL A 184 -3.07 6.51 7.87
C VAL A 184 -2.28 5.25 8.19
N ALA A 185 -1.31 4.90 7.35
CA ALA A 185 -0.48 3.72 7.58
C ALA A 185 0.27 3.87 8.92
N PRO A 186 0.37 2.81 9.73
CA PRO A 186 1.14 2.84 10.97
C PRO A 186 2.63 3.09 10.68
N ARG A 187 3.43 3.46 11.69
CA ARG A 187 4.89 3.59 11.52
C ARG A 187 5.50 2.22 11.16
N PHE A 188 6.44 2.21 10.22
CA PHE A 188 7.16 0.99 9.81
C PHE A 188 8.62 1.11 10.27
N GLY A 189 9.01 0.37 11.31
CA GLY A 189 10.40 0.32 11.78
C GLY A 189 10.97 1.71 12.13
N LYS A 190 12.07 2.10 11.49
CA LYS A 190 12.81 3.35 11.77
C LYS A 190 12.25 4.60 11.07
N PHE A 191 11.49 4.46 9.99
CA PHE A 191 10.96 5.60 9.23
C PHE A 191 9.47 5.81 9.51
N GLU A 192 9.03 7.06 9.54
CA GLU A 192 7.59 7.32 9.54
C GLU A 192 7.03 6.97 8.16
N SER A 193 5.98 6.13 8.14
CA SER A 193 5.25 5.76 6.91
C SER A 193 4.79 6.96 6.08
N LYS A 194 4.61 8.09 6.76
CA LYS A 194 4.26 9.40 6.24
C LYS A 194 5.37 10.04 5.41
N ASP A 195 6.63 9.95 5.86
CA ASP A 195 7.78 10.50 5.14
C ASP A 195 8.00 9.74 3.83
N VAL A 196 7.95 8.41 3.89
CA VAL A 196 8.01 7.54 2.71
C VAL A 196 6.85 7.83 1.76
N THR A 197 5.64 8.03 2.29
CA THR A 197 4.48 8.39 1.47
C THR A 197 4.69 9.72 0.77
N ALA A 198 5.14 10.76 1.50
CA ALA A 198 5.43 12.07 0.93
C ALA A 198 6.45 11.96 -0.20
N TYR A 199 7.56 11.28 0.08
CA TYR A 199 8.67 11.08 -0.85
C TYR A 199 8.22 10.39 -2.14
N LEU A 200 7.60 9.20 -2.05
CA LEU A 200 7.18 8.44 -3.23
C LEU A 200 6.15 9.17 -4.08
N HIS A 201 5.28 9.98 -3.46
CA HIS A 201 4.31 10.80 -4.18
C HIS A 201 4.93 12.05 -4.81
N GLY A 202 5.85 12.72 -4.10
CA GLY A 202 6.58 13.86 -4.63
C GLY A 202 7.43 13.50 -5.84
N VAL A 203 8.20 12.40 -5.74
CA VAL A 203 8.98 11.86 -6.86
C VAL A 203 8.08 11.58 -8.07
N ALA A 204 6.93 10.93 -7.85
CA ALA A 204 6.02 10.61 -8.95
C ALA A 204 5.45 11.86 -9.66
N LEU A 205 5.19 12.95 -8.94
CA LEU A 205 4.76 14.20 -9.57
C LEU A 205 5.91 14.92 -10.27
N ALA A 206 7.08 14.97 -9.66
CA ALA A 206 8.25 15.60 -10.26
C ALA A 206 8.67 14.91 -11.56
N GLU A 207 8.71 13.57 -11.58
CA GLU A 207 8.95 12.77 -12.78
C GLU A 207 7.91 13.09 -13.87
N ALA A 208 6.63 13.16 -13.51
CA ALA A 208 5.56 13.44 -14.47
C ALA A 208 5.58 14.88 -15.01
N LEU A 209 6.20 15.82 -14.28
CA LEU A 209 6.38 17.22 -14.68
C LEU A 209 7.74 17.49 -15.33
N GLY A 210 8.68 16.55 -15.28
CA GLY A 210 10.07 16.75 -15.73
C GLY A 210 10.85 17.73 -14.85
N ILE A 211 10.51 17.81 -13.56
CA ILE A 211 11.23 18.63 -12.58
C ILE A 211 12.38 17.78 -12.01
N GLU A 212 13.62 18.23 -12.18
CA GLU A 212 14.74 17.68 -11.43
C GLU A 212 14.58 18.09 -9.96
N LEU A 213 14.52 17.11 -9.07
CA LEU A 213 14.52 17.37 -7.65
C LEU A 213 15.96 17.36 -7.14
N ASP A 214 16.36 18.42 -6.44
CA ASP A 214 17.62 18.45 -5.68
C ASP A 214 17.44 17.68 -4.36
N VAL A 215 17.05 16.40 -4.47
CA VAL A 215 17.05 15.46 -3.36
C VAL A 215 18.22 14.52 -3.57
N ASP A 216 19.08 14.44 -2.57
CA ASP A 216 20.14 13.44 -2.51
C ASP A 216 19.51 12.04 -2.40
N LEU A 217 19.34 11.39 -3.55
CA LEU A 217 18.76 10.05 -3.68
C LEU A 217 19.68 8.96 -3.09
N GLU A 218 20.97 9.24 -2.91
CA GLU A 218 21.93 8.33 -2.28
C GLU A 218 21.81 8.34 -0.74
N GLY A 219 21.30 9.44 -0.16
CA GLY A 219 21.06 9.56 1.28
C GLY A 219 19.77 8.89 1.78
N PHE A 220 18.84 8.53 0.88
CA PHE A 220 17.62 7.79 1.19
C PHE A 220 17.86 6.29 0.98
N GLU A 221 18.83 5.71 1.69
CA GLU A 221 18.96 4.25 1.78
C GLU A 221 17.66 3.70 2.41
N LEU A 222 16.78 3.14 1.56
CA LEU A 222 15.68 2.31 2.02
C LEU A 222 16.30 1.16 2.83
N PRO A 223 15.94 1.00 4.11
CA PRO A 223 16.52 -0.05 4.91
C PRO A 223 16.01 -1.38 4.35
N ILE A 224 16.92 -2.11 3.73
CA ILE A 224 16.84 -3.57 3.57
C ILE A 224 16.63 -4.24 4.92
#